data_AF-A0A7X0B2W7-F1
#
_entry.id   AF-A0A7X0B2W7-F1
#
_cell.length_a   1.000
_cell.length_b   1.000
_cell.length_c   1.000
_cell.angle_alpha   90.00
_cell.angle_beta   90.00
_cell.angle_gamma   90.00
#
_symmetry.space_group_name_H-M   'P 1'
#
loop_
_entity.id
_entity.type
_entity.pdbx_description
1 polymer ?
#
loop_
_entity_poly.entity_id
_entity_poly.type
_entity_poly.pdbx_seq_one_letter_code
_entity_poly.pdbx_strand_id
1 'polypeptide(L)'
;MLLNTALKVETVAALFLAWMMVFVFPLGWIQRLFAPTRPPVEPDAMDRGGATCHVSPRASAVARRVARLSSTMPFPTTCLVQAIAGALLLRRRGMRDGTIRLGVRKSGSTLEAHAWLLYQGSVVLGGDAMEGFTPLADIPAASSHR
;
A
#
# COMPACT_ATOMS: atom_id res chain seq x y z
N MET A 1 27.82 43.76 10.48
CA MET A 1 27.69 42.80 9.35
C MET A 1 27.47 41.37 9.81
N LEU A 2 28.22 40.85 10.79
CA LEU A 2 28.12 39.46 11.29
C LEU A 2 26.76 39.09 11.95
N LEU A 3 26.07 40.05 12.58
CA LEU A 3 24.76 39.82 13.21
C LEU A 3 23.64 39.56 12.18
N ASN A 4 23.71 40.23 11.01
CA ASN A 4 22.72 40.05 9.93
C ASN A 4 22.93 38.74 9.16
N THR A 5 24.15 38.20 9.15
CA THR A 5 24.43 36.89 8.53
C THR A 5 23.94 35.74 9.39
N ALA A 6 24.02 35.85 10.72
CA ALA A 6 23.50 34.82 11.64
C ALA A 6 21.97 34.69 11.53
N LEU A 7 21.24 35.81 11.54
CA LEU A 7 19.78 35.83 11.38
C LEU A 7 19.31 35.24 10.05
N LYS A 8 20.09 35.43 8.97
CA LYS A 8 19.79 34.85 7.66
C LYS A 8 19.99 33.33 7.63
N VAL A 9 21.06 32.82 8.23
CA VAL A 9 21.34 31.37 8.28
C VAL A 9 20.28 30.65 9.09
N GLU A 10 19.87 31.22 10.23
CA GLU A 10 18.80 30.68 11.06
C GLU A 10 17.48 30.60 10.29
N THR A 11 17.14 31.65 9.54
CA THR A 11 15.91 31.67 8.71
C THR A 11 15.98 30.65 7.57
N VAL A 12 17.13 30.53 6.89
CA VAL A 12 17.31 29.55 5.80
C VAL A 12 17.27 28.12 6.35
N ALA A 13 17.86 27.86 7.51
CA ALA A 13 17.78 26.56 8.17
C ALA A 13 16.35 26.24 8.60
N ALA A 14 15.64 27.20 9.20
CA ALA A 14 14.23 27.05 9.57
C ALA A 14 13.34 26.76 8.36
N LEU A 15 13.57 27.44 7.23
CA LEU A 15 12.85 27.21 5.97
C LEU A 15 13.20 25.84 5.35
N PHE A 16 14.45 25.43 5.40
CA PHE A 16 14.89 24.13 4.91
C PHE A 16 14.31 22.98 5.74
N LEU A 17 14.22 23.15 7.06
CA LEU A 17 13.62 22.19 7.99
C LEU A 17 12.09 22.13 7.84
N ALA A 18 11.45 23.29 7.65
CA ALA A 18 10.02 23.38 7.35
C ALA A 18 9.68 22.74 5.98
N TRP A 19 10.51 22.99 4.96
CA TRP A 19 10.38 22.36 3.64
C TRP A 19 10.50 20.84 3.73
N MET A 20 11.49 20.34 4.48
CA MET A 20 11.61 18.90 4.75
C MET A 20 10.38 18.37 5.49
N MET A 21 9.90 19.02 6.55
CA MET A 21 8.77 18.52 7.35
C MET A 21 7.46 18.44 6.56
N VAL A 22 7.20 19.41 5.68
CA VAL A 22 5.99 19.48 4.86
C VAL A 22 6.02 18.53 3.67
N PHE A 23 7.18 18.37 3.01
CA PHE A 23 7.32 17.47 1.85
C PHE A 23 7.68 16.02 2.21
N VAL A 24 8.13 15.75 3.44
CA VAL A 24 8.42 14.39 3.92
C VAL A 24 7.20 13.74 4.59
N PHE A 25 6.21 14.49 5.08
CA PHE A 25 5.18 13.89 5.95
C PHE A 25 3.88 14.72 5.95
N PRO A 26 2.93 14.56 5.00
CA PRO A 26 2.07 13.37 5.01
C PRO A 26 1.31 13.05 3.70
N LEU A 27 1.54 11.86 3.14
CA LEU A 27 0.53 11.14 2.32
C LEU A 27 -0.73 10.74 3.14
N GLY A 28 -0.77 11.07 4.44
CA GLY A 28 -1.88 10.82 5.36
C GLY A 28 -3.13 11.68 5.13
N TRP A 29 -3.03 12.80 4.41
CA TRP A 29 -4.22 13.61 4.09
C TRP A 29 -5.19 12.90 3.13
N ILE A 30 -4.66 12.01 2.32
CA ILE A 30 -5.43 11.16 1.42
C ILE A 30 -6.21 10.07 2.19
N GLN A 31 -5.85 9.75 3.44
CA GLN A 31 -6.55 8.72 4.22
C GLN A 31 -7.91 9.15 4.78
N ARG A 32 -8.16 10.45 4.93
CA ARG A 32 -9.51 10.95 5.27
C ARG A 32 -10.51 10.80 4.13
N LEU A 33 -10.03 10.67 2.89
CA LEU A 33 -10.85 10.35 1.72
C LEU A 33 -11.09 8.83 1.58
N PHE A 34 -10.28 8.00 2.23
CA PHE A 34 -10.26 6.54 2.06
C PHE A 34 -10.53 5.78 3.36
N ALA A 35 -11.40 6.30 4.22
CA ALA A 35 -11.92 5.57 5.37
C ALA A 35 -13.36 5.09 5.09
N PRO A 36 -13.56 3.90 4.50
CA PRO A 36 -14.89 3.30 4.47
C PRO A 36 -15.18 2.69 5.84
N THR A 37 -16.35 3.07 6.35
CA THR A 37 -17.10 2.33 7.37
C THR A 37 -17.06 0.83 7.05
N ARG A 38 -16.56 0.05 8.00
CA ARG A 38 -16.56 -1.41 7.93
C ARG A 38 -17.94 -1.90 8.43
N PRO A 39 -18.88 -2.34 7.58
CA PRO A 39 -19.94 -3.18 8.10
C PRO A 39 -19.35 -4.55 8.47
N PRO A 40 -19.96 -5.27 9.42
CA PRO A 40 -19.51 -6.60 9.82
C PRO A 40 -19.58 -7.54 8.61
N VAL A 41 -18.47 -8.19 8.28
CA VAL A 41 -18.47 -9.30 7.33
C VAL A 41 -19.09 -10.49 8.04
N GLU A 42 -20.32 -10.83 7.66
CA GLU A 42 -20.91 -12.14 7.95
C GLU A 42 -20.14 -13.21 7.18
N PRO A 43 -19.64 -14.25 7.86
CA PRO A 43 -18.93 -15.34 7.21
C PRO A 43 -19.95 -16.37 6.74
N ASP A 44 -20.51 -16.20 5.54
CA ASP A 44 -21.08 -17.33 4.81
C ASP A 44 -21.33 -17.02 3.33
N ALA A 45 -20.47 -17.58 2.48
CA ALA A 45 -20.83 -18.17 1.18
C ALA A 45 -19.54 -18.54 0.45
N MET A 46 -19.04 -19.73 0.77
CA MET A 46 -18.15 -20.46 -0.11
C MET A 46 -18.91 -20.85 -1.41
N ASP A 47 -18.21 -20.66 -2.53
CA ASP A 47 -18.19 -21.54 -3.71
C ASP A 47 -19.09 -21.26 -4.93
N ARG A 48 -18.47 -20.73 -6.00
CA ARG A 48 -18.25 -21.48 -7.26
C ARG A 48 -17.48 -20.67 -8.30
N GLY A 49 -16.32 -21.17 -8.74
CA GLY A 49 -15.66 -20.58 -9.91
C GLY A 49 -14.20 -20.94 -10.24
N GLY A 50 -13.69 -22.12 -9.88
CA GLY A 50 -12.72 -22.84 -10.72
C GLY A 50 -11.35 -22.20 -11.04
N ALA A 51 -10.51 -21.99 -10.02
CA ALA A 51 -9.08 -22.31 -10.04
C ALA A 51 -8.53 -22.05 -8.63
N THR A 52 -8.31 -23.08 -7.83
CA THR A 52 -7.49 -22.97 -6.63
C THR A 52 -6.04 -22.79 -7.07
N CYS A 53 -5.69 -21.57 -7.47
CA CYS A 53 -4.32 -21.15 -7.67
C CYS A 53 -3.60 -21.39 -6.34
N HIS A 54 -2.64 -22.31 -6.34
CA HIS A 54 -1.94 -22.75 -5.15
C HIS A 54 -1.14 -21.57 -4.55
N VAL A 55 -1.76 -20.82 -3.63
CA VAL A 55 -1.11 -19.66 -3.01
C VAL A 55 0.15 -20.16 -2.30
N SER A 56 1.32 -19.72 -2.76
CA SER A 56 2.56 -20.27 -2.23
C SER A 56 2.65 -19.99 -0.71
N PRO A 57 2.90 -21.01 0.14
CA PRO A 57 2.97 -20.81 1.59
C PRO A 57 4.00 -19.77 2.00
N ARG A 58 5.07 -19.63 1.19
CA ARG A 58 6.11 -18.61 1.34
C ARG A 58 5.55 -17.20 1.08
N ALA A 59 4.80 -16.98 0.01
CA ALA A 59 4.20 -15.68 -0.28
C ALA A 59 3.17 -15.28 0.79
N SER A 60 2.32 -16.22 1.23
CA SER A 60 1.38 -15.98 2.34
C SER A 60 2.10 -15.64 3.65
N ALA A 61 3.23 -16.29 3.94
CA ALA A 61 4.03 -15.97 5.12
C ALA A 61 4.61 -14.55 5.05
N VAL A 62 5.06 -14.10 3.88
CA VAL A 62 5.51 -12.72 3.68
C VAL A 62 4.36 -11.75 3.89
N ALA A 63 3.22 -12.00 3.25
CA ALA A 63 2.06 -11.13 3.34
C ALA A 63 1.55 -11.00 4.78
N ARG A 64 1.44 -12.11 5.52
CA ARG A 64 1.07 -12.07 6.94
C ARG A 64 2.05 -11.27 7.79
N ARG A 65 3.35 -11.35 7.51
CA ARG A 65 4.35 -10.52 8.22
C ARG A 65 4.16 -9.04 7.91
N VAL A 66 3.93 -8.68 6.64
CA VAL A 66 3.68 -7.29 6.26
C VAL A 66 2.40 -6.77 6.91
N ALA A 67 1.30 -7.52 6.85
CA ALA A 67 0.03 -7.13 7.45
C ALA A 67 0.07 -7.05 8.98
N ARG A 68 0.88 -7.88 9.65
CA ARG A 68 1.07 -7.79 11.11
C ARG A 68 1.92 -6.60 11.53
N LEU A 69 2.97 -6.31 10.76
CA LEU A 69 3.88 -5.21 11.06
C LEU A 69 3.34 -3.85 10.62
N SER A 70 2.40 -3.84 9.68
CA SER A 70 1.80 -2.60 9.18
C SER A 70 1.07 -1.84 10.28
N SER A 71 0.37 -2.55 11.18
CA SER A 71 -0.34 -1.97 12.33
C SER A 71 0.59 -1.55 13.48
N THR A 72 1.84 -2.02 13.51
CA THR A 72 2.80 -1.71 14.58
C THR A 72 3.79 -0.60 14.21
N MET A 73 3.69 -0.06 13.00
CA MET A 73 4.66 0.92 12.50
C MET A 73 4.32 2.33 13.03
N PRO A 74 5.33 3.15 13.41
CA PRO A 74 5.12 4.52 13.88
C PRO A 74 4.63 5.49 12.80
N PHE A 75 4.40 5.01 11.58
CA PHE A 75 3.91 5.79 10.45
C PHE A 75 2.80 5.03 9.70
N PRO A 76 1.90 5.74 8.99
CA PRO A 76 0.80 5.10 8.28
C PRO A 76 1.28 4.15 7.19
N THR A 77 0.73 2.94 7.19
CA THR A 77 1.03 1.89 6.21
C THR A 77 -0.20 1.66 5.32
N THR A 78 -0.36 2.50 4.30
CA THR A 78 -1.49 2.40 3.34
C THR A 78 -1.50 1.06 2.60
N CYS A 79 -2.64 0.68 2.02
CA CYS A 79 -2.75 -0.54 1.20
C CYS A 79 -1.66 -0.58 0.11
N LEU A 80 -1.37 0.58 -0.50
CA LEU A 80 -0.30 0.72 -1.50
C LEU A 80 1.09 0.49 -0.89
N VAL A 81 1.40 1.11 0.25
CA VAL A 81 2.68 0.92 0.96
C VAL A 81 2.87 -0.55 1.33
N GLN A 82 1.83 -1.21 1.83
CA GLN A 82 1.86 -2.62 2.14
C GLN A 82 2.08 -3.48 0.89
N ALA A 83 1.36 -3.21 -0.21
CA ALA A 83 1.52 -3.94 -1.48
C ALA A 83 2.95 -3.81 -2.05
N ILE A 84 3.53 -2.61 -2.03
CA ILE A 84 4.91 -2.35 -2.44
C ILE A 84 5.90 -3.08 -1.52
N ALA A 85 5.74 -2.96 -0.20
CA ALA A 85 6.60 -3.62 0.77
C ALA A 85 6.55 -5.15 0.62
N GLY A 86 5.35 -5.71 0.42
CA GLY A 86 5.15 -7.13 0.13
C GLY A 86 5.86 -7.54 -1.15
N ALA A 87 5.71 -6.78 -2.24
CA ALA A 87 6.36 -7.05 -3.52
C ALA A 87 7.89 -7.07 -3.40
N LEU A 88 8.49 -6.09 -2.70
CA LEU A 88 9.92 -6.05 -2.43
C LEU A 88 10.37 -7.28 -1.63
N LEU A 89 9.61 -7.66 -0.61
CA LEU A 89 9.92 -8.81 0.24
C LEU A 89 9.75 -10.16 -0.48
N LEU A 90 8.83 -10.28 -1.42
CA LEU A 90 8.73 -11.45 -2.30
C LEU A 90 9.97 -11.56 -3.19
N ARG A 91 10.37 -10.45 -3.83
CA ARG A 91 11.54 -10.39 -4.71
C ARG A 91 12.84 -10.76 -3.99
N ARG A 92 13.05 -10.25 -2.77
CA ARG A 92 14.23 -10.62 -1.93
C ARG A 92 14.33 -12.12 -1.65
N ARG A 93 13.24 -12.87 -1.81
CA ARG A 93 13.17 -14.34 -1.61
C ARG A 93 13.14 -15.13 -2.92
N GLY A 94 13.46 -14.48 -4.05
CA GLY A 94 13.46 -15.10 -5.38
C GLY A 94 12.07 -15.25 -6.01
N MET A 95 11.01 -14.75 -5.37
CA MET A 95 9.64 -14.80 -5.87
C MET A 95 9.36 -13.56 -6.73
N ARG A 96 9.64 -13.64 -8.04
CA ARG A 96 9.64 -12.48 -8.95
C ARG A 96 8.28 -12.17 -9.58
N ASP A 97 7.33 -13.11 -9.53
CA ASP A 97 6.02 -13.00 -10.19
C ASP A 97 4.97 -12.22 -9.36
N GLY A 98 5.42 -11.17 -8.66
CA GLY A 98 4.54 -10.28 -7.91
C GLY A 98 3.91 -9.23 -8.82
N THR A 99 2.61 -8.98 -8.69
CA THR A 99 1.87 -7.93 -9.42
C THR A 99 1.06 -7.11 -8.45
N ILE A 100 1.17 -5.79 -8.48
CA ILE A 100 0.35 -4.89 -7.67
C ILE A 100 -0.85 -4.46 -8.52
N ARG A 101 -2.06 -4.77 -8.06
CA ARG A 101 -3.32 -4.35 -8.70
C ARG A 101 -3.91 -3.20 -7.92
N LEU A 102 -4.24 -2.12 -8.61
CA LEU A 102 -4.95 -0.96 -8.07
C LEU A 102 -6.38 -0.99 -8.54
N GLY A 103 -7.32 -0.82 -7.62
CA GLY A 103 -8.74 -0.73 -7.92
C GLY A 103 -9.38 0.42 -7.19
N VAL A 104 -10.45 0.95 -7.79
CA VAL A 104 -11.27 1.97 -7.16
C VAL A 104 -12.72 1.55 -7.14
N ARG A 105 -13.42 1.91 -6.08
CA ARG A 105 -14.86 1.77 -5.95
C ARG A 105 -15.45 3.14 -5.75
N LYS A 106 -16.56 3.43 -6.41
CA LYS A 106 -17.34 4.64 -6.14
C LYS A 106 -18.48 4.26 -5.19
N SER A 107 -18.52 4.89 -4.02
CA SER A 107 -19.60 4.75 -3.05
C SER A 107 -20.27 6.12 -2.85
N GLY A 108 -21.36 6.35 -3.57
CA GLY A 108 -22.03 7.66 -3.60
C GLY A 108 -21.13 8.76 -4.18
N SER A 109 -20.84 9.78 -3.37
CA SER A 109 -19.92 10.88 -3.70
C SER A 109 -18.46 10.59 -3.36
N THR A 110 -18.15 9.45 -2.73
CA THR A 110 -16.81 9.11 -2.27
C THR A 110 -16.15 8.13 -3.24
N LEU A 111 -14.90 8.41 -3.60
CA LEU A 111 -14.05 7.49 -4.35
C LEU A 111 -13.19 6.74 -3.33
N GLU A 112 -13.22 5.41 -3.37
CA GLU A 112 -12.42 4.51 -2.54
C GLU A 112 -11.35 3.85 -3.38
N ALA A 113 -10.08 3.88 -2.96
CA ALA A 113 -8.96 3.32 -3.70
C ALA A 113 -8.26 2.27 -2.85
N HIS A 114 -7.97 1.14 -3.47
CA HIS A 114 -7.40 -0.01 -2.80
C HIS A 114 -6.32 -0.66 -3.65
N ALA A 115 -5.39 -1.34 -2.98
CA ALA A 115 -4.25 -1.98 -3.61
C ALA A 115 -4.10 -3.40 -3.11
N TRP A 116 -3.97 -4.34 -4.05
CA TRP A 116 -3.68 -5.74 -3.78
C TRP A 116 -2.31 -6.11 -4.34
N LEU A 117 -1.61 -7.00 -3.63
CA LEU A 117 -0.48 -7.72 -4.18
C LEU A 117 -0.96 -9.10 -4.59
N LEU A 118 -0.76 -9.42 -5.86
CA LEU A 118 -0.96 -10.72 -6.45
C LEU A 118 0.39 -11.42 -6.61
N TYR A 119 0.40 -12.73 -6.45
CA TYR A 119 1.53 -13.59 -6.77
C TYR A 119 0.99 -14.83 -7.48
N GLN A 120 1.52 -15.14 -8.67
CA GLN A 120 1.06 -16.30 -9.46
C GLN A 120 -0.48 -16.30 -9.65
N GLY A 121 -1.04 -15.14 -10.00
CA GLY A 121 -2.48 -14.96 -10.20
C GLY A 121 -3.34 -14.94 -8.93
N SER A 122 -2.74 -15.11 -7.74
CA SER A 122 -3.48 -15.17 -6.46
C SER A 122 -3.24 -13.92 -5.62
N VAL A 123 -4.29 -13.35 -5.04
CA VAL A 123 -4.15 -12.25 -4.07
C VAL A 123 -3.46 -12.76 -2.80
N VAL A 124 -2.33 -12.16 -2.44
CA VAL A 124 -1.56 -12.50 -1.23
C VAL A 124 -1.63 -11.43 -0.16
N LEU A 125 -1.76 -10.14 -0.53
CA LEU A 125 -1.83 -9.01 0.39
C LEU A 125 -2.87 -7.99 -0.11
N GLY A 126 -3.56 -7.30 0.79
CA GLY A 126 -4.60 -6.32 0.45
C GLY A 126 -5.85 -6.44 1.31
N GLY A 127 -6.12 -7.58 1.96
CA GLY A 127 -7.08 -7.68 3.07
C GLY A 127 -8.58 -7.58 2.76
N ASP A 128 -9.01 -6.95 1.67
CA ASP A 128 -10.43 -6.86 1.27
C ASP A 128 -10.70 -7.64 -0.03
N ALA A 129 -11.95 -8.08 -0.20
CA ALA A 129 -12.40 -8.70 -1.44
C ALA A 129 -12.23 -7.71 -2.60
N MET A 130 -11.79 -8.21 -3.76
CA MET A 130 -11.72 -7.40 -4.98
C MET A 130 -13.11 -7.02 -5.52
N GLU A 131 -14.17 -7.64 -5.01
CA GLU A 131 -15.54 -7.42 -5.45
C GLU A 131 -16.00 -5.97 -5.22
N GLY A 132 -16.57 -5.37 -6.27
CA GLY A 132 -17.04 -3.98 -6.24
C GLY A 132 -15.95 -2.93 -6.52
N PHE A 133 -14.69 -3.32 -6.70
CA PHE A 133 -13.64 -2.42 -7.18
C PHE A 133 -13.42 -2.57 -8.68
N THR A 134 -13.46 -1.46 -9.40
CA THR A 134 -13.04 -1.38 -10.79
C THR A 134 -11.51 -1.35 -10.86
N PRO A 135 -10.85 -2.34 -11.46
CA PRO A 135 -9.40 -2.32 -11.63
C PRO A 135 -9.01 -1.14 -12.52
N LEU A 136 -8.08 -0.32 -12.05
CA LEU A 136 -7.52 0.80 -12.80
C LEU A 136 -6.21 0.44 -13.48
N ALA A 137 -5.36 -0.28 -12.76
CA ALA A 137 -4.01 -0.58 -13.23
C ALA A 137 -3.45 -1.84 -12.58
N ASP A 138 -2.74 -2.61 -13.40
CA ASP A 138 -1.87 -3.68 -12.94
C ASP A 138 -0.42 -3.25 -13.15
N ILE A 139 0.30 -3.15 -12.06
CA ILE A 139 1.70 -2.78 -12.02
C ILE A 139 2.48 -4.07 -11.72
N PRO A 140 3.14 -4.70 -12.72
CA PRO A 140 4.05 -5.78 -12.41
C PRO A 140 5.12 -5.24 -11.46
N ALA A 141 5.48 -5.98 -10.41
CA ALA A 141 6.48 -5.55 -9.44
C ALA A 141 7.88 -5.58 -10.07
N ALA A 142 8.15 -4.67 -11.01
CA ALA A 142 9.33 -4.55 -11.85
C ALA A 142 9.95 -5.91 -12.19
N SER A 143 9.49 -6.50 -13.31
CA SER A 143 10.24 -7.53 -14.01
C SER A 143 11.61 -6.95 -14.35
N SER A 144 12.65 -7.37 -13.62
CA SER A 144 14.01 -7.18 -14.12
C SER A 144 14.09 -8.10 -15.35
N HIS A 145 13.89 -7.51 -16.53
CA HIS A 145 14.43 -8.10 -17.72
C HIS A 145 15.92 -8.26 -17.46
N ARG A 146 16.35 -9.51 -17.68
CA ARG A 146 17.66 -10.10 -17.51
C ARG A 146 18.84 -9.13 -17.65
#